data_AF-A0A8T3N926-F1
#
_entry.id   AF-A0A8T3N926-F1
#
_cell.length_a   1.000
_cell.length_b   1.000
_cell.length_c   1.000
_cell.angle_alpha   90.00
_cell.angle_beta   90.00
_cell.angle_gamma   90.00
#
_symmetry.space_group_name_H-M   'P 1'
#
loop_
_entity.id
_entity.type
_entity.pdbx_description
1 polymer ?
#
loop_
_entity_poly.entity_id
_entity_poly.type
_entity_poly.pdbx_seq_one_letter_code
_entity_poly.pdbx_strand_id
1 'polypeptide(L)'
;MLEVCAVCGDEVVEPAPIGIGSMLFHAGCLPRCRFCDRPYNLDEAGWDFRGGVAWSDQWGYVPRLHAAACPACTDDAERRDYGAGW
;
A
#
# COMPACT_ATOMS: atom_id res chain seq x y z
N MET A 1 18.95 -4.51 2.28
CA MET A 1 17.58 -4.28 2.78
C MET A 1 16.72 -5.28 2.02
N LEU A 2 15.87 -6.06 2.68
CA LEU A 2 15.01 -7.04 1.98
C LEU A 2 13.95 -6.29 1.17
N GLU A 3 13.86 -6.57 -0.12
CA GLU A 3 12.93 -5.92 -1.04
C GLU A 3 11.70 -6.80 -1.20
N VAL A 4 10.74 -6.70 -0.28
CA VAL A 4 9.51 -7.54 -0.29
C VAL A 4 8.30 -6.67 -0.64
N CYS A 5 7.45 -7.17 -1.54
CA CYS A 5 6.24 -6.47 -1.92
C CYS A 5 5.25 -6.42 -0.75
N ALA A 6 4.81 -5.21 -0.40
CA ALA A 6 3.86 -4.98 0.68
C ALA A 6 2.46 -5.57 0.41
N VAL A 7 2.17 -6.01 -0.83
CA VAL A 7 0.89 -6.59 -1.25
C VAL A 7 0.96 -8.11 -1.35
N CYS A 8 1.78 -8.66 -2.25
CA CYS A 8 1.82 -10.12 -2.44
C CYS A 8 2.74 -10.82 -1.43
N GLY A 9 3.75 -10.14 -0.87
CA GLY A 9 4.71 -10.75 0.05
C GLY A 9 5.88 -11.47 -0.62
N ASP A 10 5.97 -11.39 -1.95
CA ASP A 10 7.10 -11.91 -2.72
C ASP A 10 8.21 -10.88 -2.86
N GLU A 11 9.41 -11.36 -3.18
CA GLU A 11 10.57 -10.52 -3.44
C GLU A 11 10.37 -9.62 -4.68
N VAL A 12 10.83 -8.38 -4.60
CA VAL A 12 10.80 -7.38 -5.67
C VAL A 12 12.22 -7.27 -6.23
N VAL A 13 12.50 -8.07 -7.25
CA VAL A 13 13.86 -8.15 -7.80
C VAL A 13 14.01 -7.23 -9.01
N GLU A 14 13.10 -7.30 -9.99
CA GLU A 14 13.03 -6.42 -11.18
C GLU A 14 11.63 -6.48 -11.85
N PRO A 15 11.19 -5.44 -12.62
CA PRO A 15 11.83 -4.13 -12.81
C PRO A 15 11.86 -3.31 -11.51
N ALA A 16 12.57 -2.16 -11.54
CA ALA A 16 12.87 -1.35 -10.35
C ALA A 16 11.65 -1.20 -9.41
N PRO A 17 11.82 -1.51 -8.11
CA PRO A 17 10.73 -1.47 -7.15
C PRO A 17 10.12 -0.06 -7.07
N ILE A 18 8.80 0.00 -6.93
CA ILE A 18 8.13 1.26 -6.66
C ILE A 18 8.06 1.44 -5.15
N GLY A 19 8.70 2.48 -4.63
CA GLY A 19 8.70 2.83 -3.22
C GLY A 19 7.63 3.85 -2.85
N ILE A 20 6.82 3.54 -1.83
CA ILE A 20 5.88 4.48 -1.20
C ILE A 20 6.15 4.47 0.31
N GLY A 21 6.81 5.51 0.82
CA GLY A 21 7.28 5.53 2.20
C GLY A 21 8.25 4.39 2.48
N SER A 22 7.91 3.52 3.44
CA SER A 22 8.70 2.33 3.80
C SER A 22 8.24 1.04 3.10
N MET A 23 7.22 1.12 2.23
CA MET A 23 6.68 -0.04 1.50
C MET A 23 7.23 -0.09 0.08
N LEU A 24 7.44 -1.32 -0.41
CA LEU A 24 7.86 -1.60 -1.79
C LEU A 24 6.76 -2.36 -2.53
N PHE A 25 6.66 -2.13 -3.84
CA PHE A 25 5.63 -2.74 -4.69
C PHE A 25 6.24 -3.19 -6.02
N HIS A 26 5.79 -4.35 -6.53
CA HIS A 26 5.88 -4.62 -7.96
C HIS A 26 4.98 -3.64 -8.72
N ALA A 27 5.32 -3.32 -9.97
CA ALA A 27 4.48 -2.47 -10.81
C ALA A 27 3.03 -3.00 -10.97
N GLY A 28 2.87 -4.33 -11.04
CA GLY A 28 1.55 -4.97 -11.09
C GLY A 28 0.83 -5.07 -9.74
N CYS A 29 1.51 -4.74 -8.64
CA CYS A 29 0.99 -4.79 -7.27
C CYS A 29 0.69 -3.39 -6.71
N LEU A 30 0.66 -2.35 -7.56
CA LEU A 30 0.32 -1.02 -7.09
C LEU A 30 -1.09 -1.00 -6.47
N PRO A 31 -1.27 -0.26 -5.36
CA PRO A 31 -2.53 -0.23 -4.66
C PRO A 31 -3.63 0.42 -5.51
N ARG A 32 -4.87 0.11 -5.15
CA ARG A 32 -6.07 0.75 -5.70
C ARG A 32 -6.84 1.38 -4.55
N CYS A 33 -7.57 2.45 -4.83
CA CYS A 33 -8.41 3.09 -3.84
C CYS A 33 -9.46 2.08 -3.32
N ARG A 34 -9.51 1.85 -2.02
CA ARG A 34 -10.46 0.92 -1.40
C ARG A 34 -11.92 1.27 -1.69
N PHE A 35 -12.22 2.55 -1.95
CA PHE A 35 -13.58 3.04 -2.10
C PHE A 35 -14.07 3.07 -3.55
N CYS A 36 -13.24 3.55 -4.48
CA CYS A 36 -13.63 3.75 -5.87
C CYS A 36 -12.83 2.90 -6.86
N ASP A 37 -11.94 2.02 -6.37
CA ASP A 37 -11.11 1.10 -7.15
C ASP A 37 -10.20 1.80 -8.19
N ARG A 38 -10.08 3.14 -8.10
CA ARG A 38 -9.16 3.93 -8.91
C ARG A 38 -7.73 3.40 -8.69
N PRO A 39 -6.96 3.12 -9.76
CA PRO A 39 -5.56 2.72 -9.60
C PRO A 39 -4.72 3.88 -9.04
N TYR A 40 -3.72 3.54 -8.24
CA TYR A 40 -2.75 4.52 -7.76
C TYR A 40 -2.00 5.18 -8.91
N ASN A 41 -1.86 6.50 -8.84
CA ASN A 41 -1.08 7.29 -9.77
C ASN A 41 0.13 7.88 -9.04
N LEU A 42 1.34 7.56 -9.50
CA LEU A 42 2.61 7.99 -8.89
C LEU A 42 2.79 9.51 -8.93
N ASP A 43 2.20 10.18 -9.91
CA ASP A 43 2.29 11.63 -10.08
C ASP A 43 1.21 12.39 -9.30
N GLU A 44 0.35 11.69 -8.55
CA GLU A 44 -0.75 12.27 -7.78
C GLU A 44 -0.45 12.27 -6.28
N ALA A 45 -0.39 13.48 -5.70
CA ALA A 45 -0.29 13.65 -4.26
C ALA A 45 -1.65 13.47 -3.56
N GLY A 46 -1.62 13.23 -2.24
CA GLY A 46 -2.83 13.21 -1.39
C GLY A 46 -3.45 11.82 -1.20
N TRP A 47 -2.83 10.76 -1.69
CA TRP A 47 -3.24 9.39 -1.36
C TRP A 47 -2.94 9.06 0.10
N ASP A 48 -3.89 8.43 0.80
CA ASP A 48 -3.68 7.86 2.15
C ASP A 48 -3.35 6.38 2.03
N PHE A 49 -2.34 5.91 2.74
CA PHE A 49 -1.91 4.52 2.77
C PHE A 49 -1.92 4.02 4.21
N ARG A 50 -2.61 2.90 4.45
CA ARG A 50 -2.56 2.16 5.71
C ARG A 50 -1.85 0.85 5.50
N GLY A 51 -0.92 0.61 6.40
CA GLY A 51 -0.22 -0.65 6.48
C GLY A 51 0.10 -1.00 7.92
N GLY A 52 0.78 -2.12 8.05
CA GLY A 52 1.34 -2.60 9.30
C GLY A 52 2.55 -3.45 9.02
N VAL A 53 2.88 -4.30 9.98
CA VAL A 53 3.95 -5.27 9.86
C VAL A 53 3.34 -6.64 10.15
N ALA A 54 3.65 -7.63 9.34
CA ALA A 54 3.25 -9.02 9.56
C ALA A 54 4.48 -9.92 9.59
N TRP A 55 4.36 -11.05 10.28
CA TRP A 55 5.38 -12.09 10.26
C TRP A 55 5.29 -12.91 8.97
N SER A 56 6.43 -13.14 8.32
CA SER A 56 6.64 -14.08 7.23
C SER A 56 7.64 -15.14 7.67
N ASP A 57 7.33 -16.41 7.44
CA ASP A 57 8.24 -17.51 7.79
C ASP A 57 9.55 -17.48 6.98
N GLN A 58 9.54 -16.83 5.81
CA GLN A 58 10.71 -16.71 4.94
C GLN A 58 11.53 -15.45 5.22
N TRP A 59 10.88 -14.34 5.60
CA TRP A 59 11.51 -13.01 5.62
C TRP A 59 11.48 -12.32 6.99
N GLY A 60 10.83 -12.93 7.99
CA GLY A 60 10.58 -12.31 9.29
C GLY A 60 9.51 -11.22 9.23
N TYR A 61 9.67 -10.16 10.01
CA TYR A 61 8.75 -9.03 10.02
C TYR A 61 8.85 -8.19 8.75
N VAL A 62 7.77 -8.15 7.96
CA VAL A 62 7.70 -7.44 6.68
C VAL A 62 6.58 -6.40 6.66
N PRO A 63 6.79 -5.22 6.02
CA PRO A 63 5.72 -4.26 5.79
C PRO A 63 4.57 -4.89 4.98
N ARG A 64 3.34 -4.57 5.36
CA ARG A 64 2.12 -5.00 4.64
C ARG A 64 1.21 -3.82 4.41
N LEU A 65 0.71 -3.71 3.19
CA LEU A 65 -0.38 -2.81 2.87
C LEU A 65 -1.70 -3.43 3.37
N HIS A 66 -2.48 -2.65 4.08
CA HIS A 66 -3.85 -3.01 4.46
C HIS A 66 -4.88 -2.31 3.57
N ALA A 67 -4.69 -1.02 3.27
CA ALA A 67 -5.60 -0.28 2.40
C ALA A 67 -4.95 1.00 1.85
N ALA A 68 -5.46 1.51 0.73
CA ALA A 68 -5.09 2.83 0.19
C ALA A 68 -6.35 3.59 -0.25
N ALA A 69 -6.36 4.92 -0.14
CA ALA A 69 -7.48 5.76 -0.54
C ALA A 69 -6.98 6.95 -1.38
N CYS A 70 -7.70 7.25 -2.46
CA CYS A 70 -7.37 8.36 -3.35
C CYS A 70 -7.84 9.71 -2.78
N PRO A 71 -7.25 10.84 -3.21
CA PRO A 71 -7.56 12.17 -2.69
C PRO A 71 -9.05 12.50 -2.72
N ALA A 72 -9.71 12.17 -3.83
CA ALA A 72 -11.14 12.41 -4.02
C ALA A 72 -12.02 11.68 -2.99
N CYS A 73 -11.66 10.44 -2.62
CA CYS A 73 -12.42 9.67 -1.63
C CYS A 73 -12.02 9.99 -0.18
N THR A 74 -10.85 10.61 0.05
CA THR A 74 -10.45 11.07 1.37
C THR A 74 -11.02 12.45 1.73
N ASP A 75 -11.40 13.26 0.73
CA ASP A 75 -11.91 14.61 0.91
C ASP A 75 -13.41 14.66 1.31
N ASP A 76 -14.22 13.66 0.91
CA ASP A 76 -15.69 13.71 0.90
C ASP A 76 -16.41 13.38 2.24
N ALA A 77 -15.79 13.66 3.39
CA ALA A 77 -16.32 13.48 4.77
C ALA A 77 -16.05 12.15 5.54
N GLU A 78 -15.35 11.15 4.99
CA GLU A 78 -15.19 9.80 5.58
C GLU A 78 -13.75 9.20 5.60
N ARG A 79 -12.67 9.80 6.14
CA ARG A 79 -12.48 10.68 7.29
C ARG A 79 -12.96 10.17 8.66
N ARG A 80 -13.81 9.13 8.76
CA ARG A 80 -14.28 8.58 10.06
C ARG A 80 -14.03 7.08 10.27
N ASP A 81 -14.01 6.25 9.22
CA ASP A 81 -13.94 4.77 9.36
C ASP A 81 -12.74 4.07 8.69
N TYR A 82 -11.73 4.81 8.22
CA TYR A 82 -10.37 4.24 8.03
C TYR A 82 -9.70 3.81 9.36
N GLY A 83 -10.47 3.83 10.47
CA GLY A 83 -10.09 3.49 11.84
C GLY A 83 -11.24 2.96 12.75
N ALA A 84 -12.31 2.35 12.22
CA ALA A 84 -13.39 1.76 13.05
C ALA A 84 -13.43 0.22 13.07
N GLY A 85 -12.25 -0.42 13.06
CA GLY A 85 -12.15 -1.85 13.25
C GLY A 85 -10.71 -2.29 13.44
N TRP A 86 -10.29 -2.31 14.70
CA TRP A 86 -9.20 -3.15 15.19
C TRP A 86 -9.85 -4.22 16.07
#